data_AF-A0A1E8VVQ9-F1
#
_entry.id   AF-A0A1E8VVQ9-F1
#
_cell.length_a   1.000
_cell.length_b   1.000
_cell.length_c   1.000
_cell.angle_alpha   90.00
_cell.angle_beta   90.00
_cell.angle_gamma   90.00
#
_symmetry.space_group_name_H-M   'P 1'
#
loop_
_entity.id
_entity.type
_entity.pdbx_description
1 polymer ?
#
loop_
_entity_poly.entity_id
_entity_poly.type
_entity_poly.pdbx_seq_one_letter_code
_entity_poly.pdbx_strand_id
1 'polypeptide(L)' 'MSATARACGEETFAFGSDELVVTAREHGGEPAFIKDCVSGLEFLWQDDPAYWGVTVPIPFPICGSLRNVGDAVGEDRRM' A
#
# COMPACT_ATOMS: atom_id res chain seq x y z
N MET A 1 14.16 9.77 13.69
CA MET A 1 13.21 9.54 14.81
C MET A 1 11.96 8.95 14.19
N SER A 2 11.68 7.66 14.39
CA SER A 2 10.44 7.04 13.91
C SER A 2 9.39 7.20 15.01
N ALA A 3 8.28 7.87 14.70
CA ALA A 3 7.15 8.03 15.60
C ALA A 3 6.02 7.12 15.12
N THR A 4 5.73 6.08 15.90
CA THR A 4 4.59 5.19 15.66
C THR A 4 3.32 5.83 16.23
N ALA A 5 2.39 6.25 15.37
CA ALA A 5 1.05 6.66 15.80
C ALA A 5 0.11 5.45 15.71
N ARG A 6 -0.56 5.12 16.81
CA ARG A 6 -1.45 3.95 16.91
C ARG A 6 -2.91 4.40 16.79
N ALA A 7 -3.54 4.16 15.65
CA ALA A 7 -4.98 3.98 15.59
C ALA A 7 -5.28 2.51 15.97
N CYS A 8 -6.43 2.25 16.60
CA CYS A 8 -6.79 0.92 17.11
C CYS A 8 -6.76 -0.14 15.98
N GLY A 9 -5.67 -0.91 15.89
CA GLY A 9 -5.54 -2.12 15.06
C GLY A 9 -4.57 -2.09 13.89
N GLU A 10 -4.04 -0.93 13.48
CA GLU A 10 -3.17 -0.84 12.29
C GLU A 10 -1.87 -0.11 12.62
N GLU A 11 -0.75 -0.83 12.57
CA GLU A 11 0.57 -0.23 12.77
C GLU A 11 1.01 0.44 11.47
N THR A 12 1.44 1.71 11.58
CA THR A 12 1.90 2.52 10.46
C THR A 12 3.30 3.03 10.75
N PHE A 13 4.16 2.95 9.75
CA PHE A 13 5.53 3.48 9.78
C PHE A 13 5.57 4.81 9.03
N ALA A 14 6.25 5.80 9.60
CA ALA A 14 6.42 7.12 9.00
C ALA A 14 7.88 7.35 8.59
N PHE A 15 8.05 7.92 7.40
CA PHE A 15 9.31 8.32 6.80
C PHE A 15 9.16 9.78 6.36
N GLY A 16 10.19 10.60 6.46
CA GLY A 16 10.05 11.99 6.02
C GLY A 16 11.34 12.78 5.92
N SER A 17 11.23 13.92 5.25
CA SER A 17 12.19 15.00 5.13
C SER A 17 11.51 16.34 5.47
N ASP A 18 12.18 17.46 5.19
CA ASP A 18 11.61 18.80 5.38
C ASP A 18 10.51 19.13 4.34
N GLU A 19 10.48 18.40 3.22
CA GLU A 19 9.52 18.61 2.13
C GLU A 19 8.33 17.65 2.17
N LEU A 20 8.55 16.38 2.53
CA LEU A 20 7.53 15.34 2.45
C LEU A 20 7.52 14.42 3.66
N VAL A 21 6.33 14.00 4.05
CA VAL A 21 6.10 12.87 4.96
C VAL A 21 5.34 11.78 4.23
N VAL A 22 5.88 10.58 4.26
CA VAL A 22 5.29 9.36 3.71
C VAL A 22 5.00 8.40 4.83
N THR A 23 3.87 7.71 4.76
CA THR A 23 3.56 6.63 5.69
C THR A 23 3.20 5.35 4.97
N ALA A 24 3.52 4.21 5.58
CA ALA A 24 3.18 2.89 5.08
C ALA A 24 2.57 2.03 6.18
N ARG A 25 1.49 1.31 5.85
CA ARG A 25 0.87 0.33 6.73
C ARG A 25 1.76 -0.89 6.85
N GLU A 26 1.79 -1.49 8.04
CA GLU A 26 2.43 -2.78 8.26
C GLU A 26 1.79 -3.87 7.38
N HIS A 27 0.46 -3.85 7.27
CA HIS A 27 -0.28 -4.77 6.42
C HIS A 27 0.03 -4.48 4.94
N GLY A 28 0.56 -5.49 4.23
CA GLY A 28 0.85 -5.38 2.80
C GLY A 28 1.96 -4.39 2.42
N GLY A 29 2.55 -3.66 3.38
CA GLY A 29 3.57 -2.64 3.12
C GLY A 29 3.03 -1.44 2.32
N GLU A 30 1.72 -1.23 2.32
CA GLU A 30 1.07 -0.29 1.41
C GLU A 30 1.25 1.18 1.86
N PRO A 31 1.55 2.11 0.94
CA PRO A 31 1.56 3.53 1.24
C PRO A 31 0.16 4.02 1.68
N ALA A 32 0.09 4.71 2.80
CA ALA A 32 -1.16 5.21 3.36
C ALA A 32 -1.34 6.73 3.18
N PHE A 33 -0.24 7.48 3.20
CA PHE A 33 -0.23 8.94 3.03
C PHE A 33 1.09 9.39 2.39
N ILE A 34 1.02 10.40 1.54
CA ILE A 34 2.15 11.19 1.04
C ILE A 34 1.74 12.66 1.15
N LYS A 35 2.31 13.36 2.12
CA LYS A 35 1.94 14.75 2.44
C LYS A 35 3.09 15.70 2.20
N ASP A 36 2.80 16.81 1.55
CA ASP A 36 3.69 17.98 1.53
C ASP A 36 3.74 18.64 2.91
N CYS A 37 4.94 18.87 3.43
CA CYS A 37 5.15 19.42 4.77
C CYS A 37 4.76 20.90 4.88
N VAL A 38 4.78 21.65 3.77
CA VAL A 38 4.56 23.11 3.77
C VAL A 38 3.07 23.45 3.63
N SER A 39 2.42 22.87 2.64
CA SER A 39 1.01 23.08 2.29
C SER A 39 0.07 22.12 3.00
N GLY A 40 0.57 20.98 3.49
CA GLY A 40 -0.26 19.92 4.06
C GLY A 40 -1.08 19.13 3.03
N LEU A 41 -0.83 19.34 1.73
CA LEU A 41 -1.53 18.64 0.66
C LEU A 41 -1.24 17.13 0.72
N GLU A 42 -2.30 16.33 0.75
CA GLU A 42 -2.23 14.87 0.58
C GLU A 42 -2.28 14.51 -0.90
N PHE A 43 -1.32 13.72 -1.36
CA PHE A 43 -1.21 13.32 -2.75
C PHE A 43 -1.89 11.98 -3.06
N LEU A 44 -2.02 11.08 -2.08
CA LEU A 44 -2.67 9.79 -2.26
C LEU A 44 -4.19 9.88 -2.13
N TRP A 45 -4.85 8.96 -2.81
CA TRP A 45 -6.29 8.76 -2.71
C TRP A 45 -6.65 8.16 -1.35
N GLN A 46 -7.65 8.73 -0.68
CA GLN A 46 -8.01 8.40 0.70
C GLN A 46 -9.20 7.42 0.83
N ASP A 47 -9.34 6.50 -0.11
CA ASP A 47 -10.25 5.35 0.04
C ASP A 47 -11.72 5.79 0.29
N ASP A 48 -12.25 6.72 -0.52
CA ASP A 48 -13.69 7.03 -0.48
C ASP A 48 -14.46 5.87 -1.14
N PRO A 49 -15.22 5.06 -0.37
CA PRO A 49 -15.90 3.89 -0.88
C PRO A 49 -17.02 4.22 -1.86
N ALA A 50 -17.47 5.48 -1.94
CA ALA A 50 -18.41 5.92 -2.97
C ALA A 50 -17.81 5.87 -4.38
N TYR A 51 -16.47 5.88 -4.50
CA TYR A 51 -15.75 5.86 -5.77
C TYR A 51 -14.84 4.65 -5.88
N TRP A 52 -13.91 4.47 -4.95
CA TRP A 52 -12.96 3.37 -4.96
C TRP A 52 -12.41 3.09 -3.56
N GLY A 53 -12.70 1.87 -3.08
CA GLY A 53 -12.49 1.43 -1.71
C GLY A 53 -11.07 0.96 -1.35
N VAL A 54 -10.02 1.44 -2.03
CA VAL A 54 -8.61 1.14 -1.68
C VAL A 54 -7.70 2.32 -2.05
N THR A 55 -6.67 2.59 -1.26
CA THR A 55 -5.64 3.62 -1.56
C THR A 55 -4.67 3.15 -2.63
N VAL A 56 -3.77 2.20 -2.32
CA VAL A 56 -2.82 1.59 -3.27
C VAL A 56 -2.36 0.22 -2.73
N PRO A 57 -2.95 -0.92 -3.15
CA PRO A 57 -2.41 -2.22 -2.81
C PRO A 57 -1.11 -2.50 -3.60
N ILE A 58 -0.24 -3.39 -3.10
CA ILE A 58 0.96 -3.88 -3.82
C ILE A 58 0.61 -5.19 -4.55
N PRO A 59 0.39 -5.19 -5.88
CA PRO A 59 -0.02 -6.38 -6.61
C PRO A 59 1.19 -7.23 -7.00
N PHE A 60 1.60 -8.13 -6.11
CA PHE A 60 2.67 -9.09 -6.35
C PHE A 60 2.29 -10.47 -5.83
N PRO A 61 2.60 -11.57 -6.55
CA PRO A 61 3.37 -11.67 -7.82
C PRO A 61 2.57 -11.44 -9.10
N ILE A 62 1.26 -11.23 -9.00
CA ILE A 62 0.37 -11.11 -10.15
C ILE A 62 -0.28 -9.72 -10.13
N CYS A 63 -0.23 -9.04 -11.28
CA CYS A 63 -0.98 -7.82 -11.52
C CYS A 63 -2.33 -8.16 -12.19
N GLY A 64 -3.43 -7.77 -11.57
CA GLY A 64 -4.78 -8.05 -12.08
C GLY A 64 -5.26 -9.46 -11.74
N SER A 65 -6.05 -10.07 -12.63
CA SER A 65 -6.64 -11.39 -12.40
C SER A 65 -6.08 -12.43 -13.38
N LEU A 66 -5.77 -13.62 -12.85
CA LEU A 66 -5.48 -14.78 -13.69
C LEU A 66 -6.75 -15.29 -14.37
N ARG A 67 -6.62 -15.64 -15.66
CA ARG A 67 -7.63 -16.42 -16.38
C ARG A 67 -7.22 -17.89 -16.31
N ASN A 68 -8.19 -18.79 -16.14
CA ASN A 68 -7.96 -20.24 -16.13
C ASN A 68 -6.86 -20.67 -15.14
N VAL A 69 -7.07 -20.36 -13.84
CA VAL A 69 -6.11 -20.62 -12.75
C VAL A 69 -5.59 -22.07 -12.74
N GLY A 70 -6.40 -23.03 -13.19
CA GLY A 70 -6.05 -24.45 -13.25
C GLY A 70 -4.87 -24.80 -14.15
N ASP A 71 -4.56 -23.99 -15.16
CA ASP A 71 -3.46 -24.24 -16.11
C ASP A 71 -2.19 -23.42 -15.78
N ALA A 72 -2.28 -22.54 -14.77
CA ALA A 72 -1.28 -21.50 -14.50
C ALA A 72 -0.06 -22.00 -13.69
N VAL A 73 -0.14 -23.19 -13.12
CA VAL A 73 1.00 -23.85 -12.48
C VAL A 73 1.51 -24.89 -13.46
N GLY A 74 2.66 -24.62 -14.10
CA GLY A 74 3.36 -25.65 -14.86
C GLY A 74 3.60 -26.85 -13.94
N GLU A 75 3.17 -28.04 -14.36
CA GLU A 75 3.53 -29.29 -13.69
C GLU A 75 5.04 -29.25 -13.42
N ASP A 76 5.43 -29.54 -12.17
CA ASP A 76 6.83 -29.59 -11.77
C ASP A 76 7.57 -30.63 -12.62
N ARG A 77 8.23 -30.21 -13.71
CA ARG A 77 9.06 -31.06 -14.59
C ARG A 77 10.50 -31.17 -14.08
N ARG A 78 10.70 -31.25 -12.76
CA ARG A 78 12.01 -31.61 -12.22
C ARG A 78 12.25 -33.11 -12.42
N MET A 79 13.28 -33.41 -13.21
CA MET A 79 13.92 -34.72 -13.38
C MET A 79 14.47 -35.26 -12.06
#